data_AF-A0A354GQT8-F1
#
_entry.id   AF-A0A354GQT8-F1
#
_cell.length_a   1.000
_cell.length_b   1.000
_cell.length_c   1.000
_cell.angle_alpha   90.00
_cell.angle_beta   90.00
_cell.angle_gamma   90.00
#
_symmetry.space_group_name_H-M   'P 1'
#
loop_
_entity.id
_entity.type
_entity.pdbx_description
1 polymer ?
#
loop_
_entity_poly.entity_id
_entity_poly.type
_entity_poly.pdbx_seq_one_letter_code
_entity_poly.pdbx_strand_id
1 'polypeptide(L)'
;MDLQLGSGRVIRRPTKEEILCHVEGEEFTILSIDPDSYIQCSQLNYLYGSPMLVHRRGAIHYEKGHYDLEYQDGSLDTHFQAVDRPITMDRVQSAFLKYLRGDQTWRSDFCWQKMDL
;
A
#
# COMPACT_ATOMS: atom_id res chain seq x y z
N MET A 1 -0.99 -1.93 16.96
CA MET A 1 -1.14 -1.72 15.51
C MET A 1 -2.60 -1.73 15.16
N ASP A 2 -3.01 -0.79 14.31
CA ASP A 2 -4.37 -0.62 13.83
C ASP A 2 -4.38 -0.46 12.30
N LEU A 3 -5.38 -1.06 11.65
CA LEU A 3 -5.61 -0.94 10.22
C LEU A 3 -6.79 0.01 9.98
N GLN A 4 -6.54 1.14 9.34
CA GLN A 4 -7.55 2.11 8.93
C GLN A 4 -7.77 2.02 7.43
N LEU A 5 -9.03 1.93 7.02
CA LEU A 5 -9.44 1.82 5.63
C LEU A 5 -10.04 3.15 5.12
N GLY A 6 -10.01 3.37 3.81
CA GLY A 6 -10.61 4.54 3.16
C GLY A 6 -12.10 4.71 3.44
N SER A 7 -12.81 3.59 3.63
CA SER A 7 -14.21 3.53 4.08
C SER A 7 -14.46 4.08 5.49
N GLY A 8 -13.41 4.46 6.25
CA GLY A 8 -13.50 4.93 7.64
C GLY A 8 -13.55 3.82 8.68
N ARG A 9 -13.55 2.54 8.26
CA ARG A 9 -13.47 1.39 9.16
C ARG A 9 -12.07 1.30 9.78
N VAL A 10 -12.03 1.02 11.08
CA VAL A 10 -10.79 0.78 11.82
C VAL A 10 -10.83 -0.63 12.44
N ILE A 11 -9.80 -1.42 12.16
CA ILE A 11 -9.61 -2.77 12.72
C ILE A 11 -8.44 -2.71 13.71
N ARG A 12 -8.73 -2.95 14.99
CA ARG A 12 -7.73 -2.96 16.06
C ARG A 12 -7.04 -4.31 16.11
N ARG A 13 -5.70 -4.32 16.20
CA ARG A 13 -4.88 -5.55 16.20
C ARG A 13 -5.19 -6.47 14.99
N PRO A 14 -5.03 -5.96 13.76
CA PRO A 14 -5.43 -6.67 12.55
C PRO A 14 -4.67 -7.99 12.39
N THR A 15 -5.37 -8.98 11.86
CA THR A 15 -4.84 -10.28 11.46
C THR A 15 -4.34 -10.26 10.01
N LYS A 16 -3.61 -11.31 9.62
CA LYS A 16 -3.18 -11.50 8.23
C LYS A 16 -4.40 -11.52 7.30
N GLU A 17 -5.44 -12.25 7.71
CA GLU A 17 -6.66 -12.45 6.94
C GLU A 17 -7.40 -11.13 6.74
N GLU A 18 -7.48 -10.28 7.76
CA GLU A 18 -8.10 -8.96 7.65
C GLU A 18 -7.35 -8.04 6.68
N ILE A 19 -6.00 -8.06 6.68
CA ILE A 19 -5.20 -7.31 5.70
C ILE A 19 -5.50 -7.80 4.28
N LEU A 20 -5.47 -9.12 4.05
CA LEU A 20 -5.68 -9.69 2.71
C LEU A 20 -7.10 -9.45 2.19
N CYS A 21 -8.11 -9.45 3.06
CA CYS A 21 -9.51 -9.28 2.68
C CYS A 21 -9.96 -7.83 2.52
N HIS A 22 -9.27 -6.86 3.15
CA HIS A 22 -9.77 -5.49 3.24
C HIS A 22 -8.91 -4.43 2.57
N VAL A 23 -7.64 -4.70 2.25
CA VAL A 23 -6.80 -3.72 1.54
C VAL A 23 -7.22 -3.59 0.07
N GLU A 24 -7.66 -4.68 -0.58
CA GLU A 24 -8.10 -4.63 -1.98
C GLU A 24 -9.48 -3.96 -2.09
N GLY A 25 -9.57 -2.91 -2.90
CA GLY A 25 -10.81 -2.16 -3.16
C GLY A 25 -11.01 -0.89 -2.33
N GLU A 26 -10.09 -0.61 -1.40
CA GLU A 26 -10.09 0.65 -0.65
C GLU A 26 -9.27 1.72 -1.40
N GLU A 27 -9.75 2.98 -1.37
CA GLU A 27 -9.04 4.11 -1.99
C GLU A 27 -7.69 4.35 -1.31
N PHE A 28 -7.65 4.16 0.01
CA PHE A 28 -6.41 4.13 0.77
C PHE A 28 -6.52 3.17 1.95
N THR A 29 -5.37 2.74 2.47
CA THR A 29 -5.30 1.91 3.67
C THR A 29 -4.03 2.24 4.44
N ILE A 30 -4.13 2.35 5.76
CA ILE A 30 -3.03 2.70 6.66
C ILE A 30 -2.92 1.61 7.73
N LEU A 31 -1.73 1.04 7.90
CA LEU A 31 -1.40 0.17 9.02
C LEU A 31 -0.40 0.89 9.92
N SER A 32 -0.87 1.34 11.09
CA SER A 32 -0.08 2.16 12.03
C SER A 32 0.27 1.39 13.29
N ILE A 33 1.47 1.63 13.84
CA ILE A 33 1.87 1.21 15.20
C ILE A 33 1.39 2.24 16.21
N ASP A 34 1.60 3.51 15.87
CA ASP A 34 1.26 4.72 16.59
C ASP A 34 1.02 5.86 15.56
N PRO A 35 0.63 7.08 15.99
CA PRO A 35 0.32 8.17 15.05
C PRO A 35 1.48 8.57 14.12
N ASP A 36 2.72 8.33 14.52
CA ASP A 36 3.90 8.79 13.79
C ASP A 36 4.64 7.67 13.05
N SER A 37 4.19 6.41 13.20
CA SER A 37 4.83 5.23 12.63
C SER A 37 3.83 4.32 11.90
N TYR A 38 3.82 4.38 10.57
CA TYR A 38 2.85 3.67 9.73
C TYR A 38 3.41 3.26 8.37
N ILE A 39 2.76 2.28 7.75
CA ILE A 39 2.82 2.02 6.31
C ILE A 39 1.44 2.30 5.72
N GLN A 40 1.37 3.00 4.60
CA GLN A 40 0.11 3.28 3.90
C GLN A 40 0.20 2.99 2.42
N CYS A 41 -0.94 2.68 1.82
CA CYS A 41 -1.10 2.65 0.38
C CYS A 41 -2.31 3.46 -0.05
N SER A 42 -2.27 4.01 -1.26
CA SER A 42 -3.42 4.60 -1.94
C SER A 42 -3.53 4.06 -3.35
N GLN A 43 -4.76 3.87 -3.82
CA GLN A 43 -5.04 3.46 -5.18
C GLN A 43 -4.82 4.65 -6.12
N LEU A 44 -3.93 4.50 -7.09
CA LEU A 44 -3.78 5.46 -8.18
C LEU A 44 -4.96 5.30 -9.13
N ASN A 45 -5.98 6.15 -8.95
CA ASN A 45 -7.02 6.32 -9.95
C ASN A 45 -6.44 7.13 -11.12
N TYR A 46 -6.13 6.45 -12.23
CA TYR A 46 -5.83 7.12 -13.50
C TYR A 46 -7.09 7.80 -14.04
N LEU A 47 -7.46 8.94 -13.47
CA LEU A 47 -8.61 9.73 -13.93
C LEU A 47 -8.37 10.43 -15.28
N TYR A 48 -7.20 10.27 -15.92
CA TYR A 48 -6.89 10.85 -17.23
C TYR A 48 -6.07 9.94 -18.17
N GLY A 49 -6.12 8.62 -17.97
CA GLY A 49 -5.54 7.66 -18.91
C GLY A 49 -6.30 6.36 -18.78
N SER A 50 -6.96 5.95 -19.87
CA SER A 50 -7.78 4.73 -19.94
C SER A 50 -7.12 3.57 -19.19
N PRO A 51 -7.90 2.69 -18.50
CA PRO A 51 -7.37 1.49 -17.88
C PRO A 51 -6.46 0.81 -18.90
N MET A 52 -5.22 0.52 -18.51
CA MET A 52 -4.24 -0.05 -19.42
C MET A 52 -4.77 -1.42 -19.86
N LEU A 53 -5.39 -1.45 -21.04
CA LEU A 53 -5.94 -2.66 -21.64
C LEU A 53 -4.77 -3.51 -22.09
N VAL A 54 -4.25 -4.35 -21.19
CA VAL A 54 -3.16 -5.25 -21.54
C VAL A 54 -3.75 -6.36 -22.39
N HIS A 55 -3.52 -6.27 -23.70
CA HIS A 55 -3.90 -7.29 -24.66
C HIS A 55 -2.96 -8.49 -24.53
N ARG A 56 -3.24 -9.38 -23.58
CA ARG A 56 -2.66 -10.72 -23.59
C ARG A 56 -3.63 -11.66 -24.29
N ARG A 57 -3.33 -12.02 -25.54
CA ARG A 57 -4.01 -13.10 -26.29
C ARG A 57 -5.54 -12.96 -26.42
N GLY A 58 -6.05 -11.74 -26.68
CA GLY A 58 -7.46 -11.53 -27.03
C GLY A 58 -8.45 -11.45 -25.87
N ALA A 59 -7.97 -11.43 -24.61
CA ALA A 59 -8.78 -11.11 -23.45
C ALA A 59 -8.40 -9.73 -22.92
N ILE A 60 -9.39 -8.90 -22.60
CA ILE A 60 -9.18 -7.67 -21.84
C ILE A 60 -8.86 -8.08 -20.40
N HIS A 61 -7.61 -7.90 -19.99
CA HIS A 61 -7.22 -8.00 -18.59
C HIS A 61 -7.20 -6.59 -18.01
N TYR A 62 -8.01 -6.36 -16.98
CA TYR A 62 -7.79 -5.26 -16.05
C TYR A 62 -6.52 -5.62 -15.27
N GLU A 63 -5.40 -4.94 -15.53
CA GLU A 63 -4.28 -5.03 -14.60
C GLU A 63 -4.75 -4.49 -13.25
N LYS A 64 -4.66 -5.34 -12.22
CA LYS A 64 -4.94 -4.97 -10.84
C LYS A 64 -4.18 -3.68 -10.53
N GLY A 65 -4.88 -2.70 -9.97
CA GLY A 65 -4.51 -1.28 -9.96
C GLY A 65 -3.06 -0.96 -9.59
N HIS A 66 -2.63 0.24 -9.98
CA HIS A 66 -1.38 0.80 -9.53
C HIS A 66 -1.61 1.44 -8.16
N TYR A 67 -0.66 1.25 -7.24
CA TYR A 67 -0.72 1.83 -5.90
C TYR A 67 0.45 2.76 -5.68
N ASP A 68 0.23 3.81 -4.90
CA ASP A 68 1.30 4.47 -4.14
C ASP A 68 1.46 3.74 -2.82
N LEU A 69 2.71 3.62 -2.37
CA LEU A 69 3.06 3.02 -1.09
C LEU A 69 4.00 3.98 -0.37
N GLU A 70 3.71 4.29 0.88
CA GLU A 70 4.48 5.22 1.70
C GLU A 70 4.64 4.65 3.11
N TYR A 71 5.65 5.13 3.82
CA TYR A 71 5.77 4.88 5.25
C TYR A 71 6.37 6.08 5.97
N GLN A 72 6.07 6.14 7.27
CA GLN A 72 6.70 7.05 8.22
C GLN A 72 7.19 6.24 9.42
N ASP A 73 8.36 6.59 9.95
CA ASP A 73 8.98 5.91 11.10
C ASP A 73 9.30 6.88 12.24
N GLY A 74 8.27 7.30 12.97
CA GLY A 74 8.35 8.13 14.17
C GLY A 74 8.38 9.65 13.92
N SER A 75 8.77 10.11 12.73
CA SER A 75 8.76 11.55 12.39
C SER A 75 8.59 11.83 10.90
N LEU A 76 8.22 13.06 10.55
CA LEU A 76 8.15 13.52 9.15
C LEU A 76 9.52 13.49 8.44
N ASP A 77 10.62 13.64 9.18
CA ASP A 77 11.98 13.51 8.63
C ASP A 77 12.31 12.10 8.13
N THR A 78 11.49 11.14 8.53
CA THR A 78 11.55 9.72 8.21
C THR A 78 10.31 9.27 7.45
N HIS A 79 9.76 10.15 6.60
CA HIS A 79 8.67 9.85 5.66
C HIS A 79 9.23 9.57 4.27
N PHE A 80 8.87 8.42 3.71
CA PHE A 80 9.33 7.96 2.40
C PHE A 80 8.18 7.46 1.54
N GLN A 81 8.34 7.59 0.22
CA GLN A 81 7.46 7.03 -0.80
C GLN A 81 8.21 6.01 -1.65
N ALA A 82 7.57 4.90 -1.98
CA ALA A 82 8.12 3.91 -2.89
C ALA A 82 8.05 4.43 -4.33
N VAL A 83 9.17 4.37 -5.03
CA VAL A 83 9.29 4.89 -6.41
C VAL A 83 9.31 3.79 -7.48
N ASP A 84 9.34 2.52 -7.07
CA ASP A 84 9.22 1.41 -8.03
C ASP A 84 7.84 1.42 -8.68
N ARG A 85 7.78 1.44 -10.01
CA ARG A 85 6.51 1.32 -10.73
C ARG A 85 6.54 0.13 -11.70
N PRO A 86 5.45 -0.64 -11.81
CA PRO A 86 4.21 -0.54 -11.02
C PRO A 86 4.32 -1.17 -9.62
N ILE A 87 3.57 -0.63 -8.65
CA ILE A 87 3.30 -1.30 -7.37
C ILE A 87 1.95 -2.00 -7.50
N THR A 88 1.97 -3.33 -7.46
CA THR A 88 0.77 -4.17 -7.55
C THR A 88 0.18 -4.43 -6.16
N MET A 89 -1.10 -4.78 -6.10
CA MET A 89 -1.77 -5.18 -4.85
C MET A 89 -1.02 -6.29 -4.10
N ASP A 90 -0.51 -7.30 -4.81
CA ASP A 90 0.25 -8.39 -4.17
C ASP A 90 1.51 -7.88 -3.46
N ARG A 91 2.20 -6.89 -4.03
CA ARG A 91 3.37 -6.24 -3.38
C ARG A 91 2.94 -5.44 -2.16
N VAL A 92 1.84 -4.68 -2.25
CA VAL A 92 1.27 -3.93 -1.11
C VAL A 92 0.92 -4.88 0.03
N GLN A 93 0.15 -5.94 -0.24
CA GLN A 93 -0.23 -6.93 0.77
C GLN A 93 0.99 -7.57 1.42
N SER A 94 2.01 -7.93 0.63
CA SER A 94 3.26 -8.49 1.17
C SER A 94 3.96 -7.52 2.12
N ALA A 95 4.07 -6.24 1.75
CA ALA A 95 4.66 -5.19 2.58
C ALA A 95 3.88 -5.01 3.90
N PHE A 96 2.55 -4.92 3.83
CA PHE A 96 1.68 -4.80 5.00
C PHE A 96 1.81 -6.00 5.94
N LEU A 97 1.86 -7.22 5.41
CA LEU A 97 2.02 -8.43 6.21
C LEU A 97 3.39 -8.51 6.90
N LYS A 98 4.45 -8.07 6.22
CA LYS A 98 5.79 -7.98 6.81
C LYS A 98 5.84 -6.91 7.90
N TYR A 99 5.29 -5.72 7.64
CA TYR A 99 5.18 -4.64 8.61
C TYR A 99 4.40 -5.08 9.86
N LEU A 100 3.25 -5.74 9.69
CA LEU A 100 2.44 -6.29 10.78
C LEU A 100 3.24 -7.21 11.72
N ARG A 101 4.20 -7.97 11.17
CA ARG A 101 5.04 -8.92 11.92
C ARG A 101 6.31 -8.28 12.48
N GLY A 102 6.57 -7.00 12.20
CA GLY A 102 7.83 -6.34 12.52
C GLY A 102 9.02 -6.78 11.65
N ASP A 103 8.77 -7.48 10.54
CA ASP A 103 9.80 -7.93 9.60
C ASP A 103 10.31 -6.76 8.75
N GLN A 104 11.53 -6.27 9.01
CA GLN A 104 12.08 -5.09 8.33
C GLN A 104 12.43 -5.31 6.85
N THR A 105 12.33 -6.53 6.31
CA THR A 105 12.66 -6.79 4.90
C THR A 105 11.73 -6.09 3.91
N TRP A 106 10.54 -5.62 4.34
CA TRP A 106 9.69 -4.80 3.48
C TRP A 106 10.38 -3.51 3.04
N ARG A 107 11.34 -2.98 3.81
CA ARG A 107 12.11 -1.78 3.41
C ARG A 107 13.01 -2.05 2.21
N SER A 108 13.54 -3.27 2.09
CA SER A 108 14.40 -3.65 0.96
C SER A 108 13.62 -4.17 -0.26
N ASP A 109 12.33 -4.46 -0.11
CA ASP A 109 11.47 -4.90 -1.22
C ASP A 109 11.10 -3.78 -2.20
N PHE A 110 11.42 -2.53 -1.83
CA PHE A 110 11.12 -1.34 -2.62
C PHE A 110 12.30 -0.37 -2.68
N CYS A 111 12.39 0.40 -3.76
CA CYS A 111 13.18 1.63 -3.80
C CYS A 111 12.37 2.76 -3.15
N TRP A 112 12.92 3.40 -2.12
CA TRP A 112 12.28 4.47 -1.39
C TRP A 112 12.95 5.81 -1.66
N GLN A 113 12.13 6.85 -1.78
CA GLN A 113 12.56 8.24 -1.86
C GLN A 113 12.01 8.99 -0.65
N LYS A 114 12.86 9.76 0.04
CA LYS A 114 12.41 10.65 1.12
C LYS A 114 11.47 11.70 0.54
N MET A 115 10.36 11.95 1.22
CA MET A 115 9.43 13.02 0.86
C MET A 115 9.89 14.35 1.47
N ASP A 116 9.83 15.42 0.68
CA ASP A 116 10.01 16.78 1.17
C ASP A 116 8.62 17.35 1.49
N LEU A 117 8.26 17.35 2.78
CA LEU A 117 6.96 17.80 3.31
C LEU A 117 7.08 19.06 4.16
#